data_AF-A0A965QHU8-F1
#
_entry.id   AF-A0A965QHU8-F1
#
_cell.length_a   1.000
_cell.length_b   1.000
_cell.length_c   1.000
_cell.angle_alpha   90.00
_cell.angle_beta   90.00
_cell.angle_gamma   90.00
#
_symmetry.space_group_name_H-M   'P 1'
#
loop_
_entity.id
_entity.type
_entity.pdbx_description
1 polymer ?
#
loop_
_entity_poly.entity_id
_entity_poly.type
_entity_poly.pdbx_seq_one_letter_code
_entity_poly.pdbx_strand_id
1 'polypeptide(L)'
;DVYKRQGMGCGAQLMMLLDFLATGESQCELLRVWSFDLEKNGLTTLLSAAEHFPQVERHRDFIECAIAENHVKIDLPNGRKVEWNFLAGDFRTTIHEKSLDDAKQKTDTIFYDFFSPASHPWLWTVDLFEKLHEFAHDDTTLVTFSSATCVKAAMAAGGWYVGHTIPSGKKSPSIVAAGSLSALKEPLAKEFLSTFERSHKAFSDAETEKGRELIRSRMRKHPQFAK
;
A
#
# COMPACT_ATOMS: atom_id res chain seq x y z
N ASP A 1 -3.18 -26.88 -10.99
CA ASP A 1 -4.41 -26.13 -11.24
C ASP A 1 -4.24 -24.65 -10.99
N VAL A 2 -4.61 -23.90 -12.03
CA VAL A 2 -4.20 -22.53 -12.33
C VAL A 2 -5.15 -21.55 -11.64
N TYR A 3 -4.78 -21.06 -10.47
CA TYR A 3 -5.36 -19.83 -9.92
C TYR A 3 -4.67 -18.62 -10.56
N LYS A 4 -4.93 -18.38 -11.85
CA LYS A 4 -4.68 -17.09 -12.51
C LYS A 4 -5.76 -16.11 -12.04
N ARG A 5 -5.67 -15.62 -10.81
CA ARG A 5 -6.13 -14.24 -10.57
C ARG A 5 -4.96 -13.36 -10.97
N GLN A 6 -5.01 -12.82 -12.19
CA GLN A 6 -4.13 -11.70 -12.53
C GLN A 6 -4.57 -10.55 -11.62
N GLY A 7 -3.77 -10.24 -10.60
CA GLY A 7 -3.95 -9.00 -9.87
C GLY A 7 -3.75 -7.86 -10.87
N MET A 8 -4.56 -6.82 -10.79
CA MET A 8 -4.30 -5.60 -11.56
C MET A 8 -3.06 -4.85 -11.05
N GLY A 9 -2.51 -5.26 -9.89
CA GLY A 9 -1.27 -4.79 -9.30
C GLY A 9 -1.10 -3.29 -9.40
N CYS A 10 -0.32 -2.84 -10.38
CA CYS A 10 0.01 -1.43 -10.64
C CYS A 10 -0.99 -0.62 -11.49
N GLY A 11 -2.06 -1.22 -12.02
CA GLY A 11 -2.92 -0.59 -13.03
C GLY A 11 -3.99 0.35 -12.47
N ALA A 12 -4.91 -0.16 -11.65
CA ALA A 12 -6.13 0.59 -11.28
C ALA A 12 -5.83 1.85 -10.46
N GLN A 13 -5.01 1.74 -9.41
CA GLN A 13 -4.63 2.87 -8.55
C GLN A 13 -3.85 3.91 -9.33
N LEU A 14 -2.91 3.49 -10.18
CA LEU A 14 -2.13 4.40 -11.02
C LEU A 14 -3.04 5.18 -11.96
N MET A 15 -3.99 4.52 -12.62
CA MET A 15 -4.93 5.20 -13.52
C MET A 15 -5.81 6.20 -12.76
N MET A 16 -6.27 5.87 -11.55
CA MET A 16 -7.03 6.81 -10.72
C MET A 16 -6.20 8.03 -10.31
N LEU A 17 -4.92 7.83 -9.96
CA LEU A 17 -4.01 8.92 -9.61
C LEU A 17 -3.74 9.83 -10.80
N LEU A 18 -3.49 9.25 -11.98
CA LEU A 18 -3.30 10.01 -13.22
C LEU A 18 -4.53 10.84 -13.56
N ASP A 19 -5.72 10.24 -13.43
CA ASP A 19 -6.97 10.92 -13.76
C ASP A 19 -7.23 12.08 -12.78
N PHE A 20 -7.08 11.84 -11.48
CA PHE A 20 -7.18 12.88 -10.46
C PHE A 20 -6.13 13.98 -10.63
N LEU A 21 -4.92 13.64 -11.07
CA LEU A 21 -3.90 14.63 -11.37
C LEU A 21 -4.26 15.42 -12.64
N ALA A 22 -4.94 14.83 -13.61
CA ALA A 22 -5.38 15.51 -14.82
C ALA A 22 -6.54 16.50 -14.59
N THR A 23 -7.39 16.30 -13.59
CA THR A 23 -8.57 17.18 -13.32
C THR A 23 -8.19 18.62 -12.94
N GLY A 24 -6.97 18.85 -12.47
CA GLY A 24 -6.57 20.16 -11.95
C GLY A 24 -6.91 20.38 -10.47
N GLU A 25 -7.57 19.44 -9.79
CA GLU A 25 -8.01 19.63 -8.40
C GLU A 25 -6.90 19.42 -7.37
N SER A 26 -5.91 18.57 -7.67
CA SER A 26 -4.75 18.35 -6.80
C SER A 26 -3.83 19.59 -6.71
N GLN A 27 -3.11 19.76 -5.60
CA GLN A 27 -1.99 20.74 -5.52
C GLN A 27 -0.63 20.13 -5.89
N CYS A 28 -0.61 18.84 -6.26
CA CYS A 28 0.60 18.12 -6.61
C CYS A 28 1.12 18.57 -8.00
N GLU A 29 2.33 19.13 -8.04
CA GLU A 29 3.01 19.51 -9.29
C GLU A 29 3.74 18.32 -9.94
N LEU A 30 4.31 17.43 -9.13
CA LEU A 30 5.03 16.24 -9.56
C LEU A 30 4.57 15.03 -8.76
N LEU A 31 3.96 14.07 -9.44
CA LEU A 31 3.61 12.77 -8.89
C LEU A 31 4.74 11.76 -9.19
N ARG A 32 5.40 11.27 -8.14
CA ARG A 32 6.33 10.14 -8.25
C ARG A 32 5.67 8.87 -7.73
N VAL A 33 5.72 7.81 -8.51
CA VAL A 33 5.12 6.52 -8.16
C VAL A 33 6.17 5.41 -8.31
N TRP A 34 6.31 4.59 -7.27
CA TRP A 34 7.02 3.32 -7.33
C TRP A 34 6.00 2.19 -7.24
N SER A 35 5.89 1.41 -8.32
CA SER A 35 5.01 0.25 -8.40
C SER A 35 5.82 -1.04 -8.33
N PHE A 36 5.34 -1.99 -7.54
CA PHE A 36 5.92 -3.31 -7.41
C PHE A 36 4.95 -4.34 -7.97
N ASP A 37 5.47 -5.22 -8.82
CA ASP A 37 4.72 -6.38 -9.32
C ASP A 37 5.71 -7.42 -9.85
N LEU A 38 5.24 -8.65 -10.06
CA LEU A 38 6.05 -9.68 -10.71
C LEU A 38 6.30 -9.33 -12.18
N GLU A 39 5.28 -8.79 -12.86
CA GLU A 39 5.27 -8.50 -14.28
C GLU A 39 4.21 -7.44 -14.63
N LYS A 40 4.17 -6.99 -15.89
CA LYS A 40 3.25 -5.93 -16.35
C LYS A 40 2.02 -6.44 -17.10
N ASN A 41 1.75 -7.74 -17.07
CA ASN A 41 0.62 -8.32 -17.81
C ASN A 41 -0.72 -7.68 -17.44
N GLY A 42 -0.89 -7.22 -16.20
CA GLY A 42 -2.07 -6.46 -15.77
C GLY A 42 -2.28 -5.17 -16.56
N LEU A 43 -1.22 -4.45 -16.94
CA LEU A 43 -1.30 -3.25 -17.78
C LEU A 43 -1.69 -3.61 -19.22
N THR A 44 -1.13 -4.69 -19.77
CA THR A 44 -1.50 -5.20 -21.10
C THR A 44 -2.97 -5.60 -21.15
N THR A 45 -3.46 -6.31 -20.13
CA THR A 45 -4.87 -6.67 -19.99
C THR A 45 -5.76 -5.43 -19.86
N LEU A 46 -5.34 -4.46 -19.04
CA LEU A 46 -6.07 -3.20 -18.88
C LEU A 46 -6.19 -2.45 -20.20
N LEU A 47 -5.10 -2.34 -20.96
CA LEU A 47 -5.07 -1.70 -22.28
C LEU A 47 -5.97 -2.41 -23.30
N SER A 48 -6.00 -3.76 -23.27
CA SER A 48 -6.89 -4.54 -24.14
C SER A 48 -8.37 -4.33 -23.85
N ALA A 49 -8.71 -3.87 -22.64
CA ALA A 49 -10.06 -3.58 -22.20
C ALA A 49 -10.38 -2.07 -22.18
N ALA A 50 -9.52 -1.22 -22.77
CA ALA A 50 -9.64 0.24 -22.67
C ALA A 50 -10.99 0.80 -23.13
N GLU A 51 -11.66 0.15 -24.09
CA GLU A 51 -12.99 0.53 -24.57
C GLU A 51 -14.07 0.52 -23.46
N HIS A 52 -13.87 -0.28 -22.41
CA HIS A 52 -14.77 -0.39 -21.26
C HIS A 52 -14.44 0.60 -20.13
N PHE A 53 -13.28 1.26 -20.20
CA PHE A 53 -12.75 2.10 -19.14
C PHE A 53 -12.25 3.43 -19.72
N PRO A 54 -13.11 4.47 -19.81
CA PRO A 54 -12.74 5.77 -20.40
C PRO A 54 -11.45 6.40 -19.84
N GLN A 55 -11.16 6.15 -18.55
CA GLN A 55 -9.93 6.59 -17.90
C GLN A 55 -8.67 5.92 -18.45
N VAL A 56 -8.78 4.66 -18.89
CA VAL A 56 -7.68 3.92 -19.53
C VAL A 56 -7.42 4.50 -20.91
N GLU A 57 -8.48 4.77 -21.68
CA GLU A 57 -8.37 5.39 -23.00
C GLU A 57 -7.71 6.77 -22.94
N ARG A 58 -8.08 7.60 -21.94
CA ARG A 58 -7.48 8.92 -21.71
C ARG A 58 -5.97 8.87 -21.47
N HIS A 59 -5.47 7.78 -20.89
CA HIS A 59 -4.07 7.59 -20.53
C HIS A 59 -3.39 6.50 -21.36
N ARG A 60 -3.95 6.15 -22.54
CA ARG A 60 -3.45 5.08 -23.42
C ARG A 60 -1.94 5.19 -23.68
N ASP A 61 -1.48 6.34 -24.13
CA ASP A 61 -0.06 6.58 -24.48
C ASP A 61 0.86 6.30 -23.28
N PHE A 62 0.45 6.73 -22.08
CA PHE A 62 1.19 6.44 -20.86
C PHE A 62 1.24 4.94 -20.56
N ILE A 63 0.12 4.23 -20.71
CA ILE A 63 0.06 2.78 -20.46
C ILE A 63 0.93 2.02 -21.45
N GLU A 64 0.93 2.41 -22.72
CA GLU A 64 1.79 1.81 -23.75
C GLU A 64 3.28 2.01 -23.42
N CYS A 65 3.68 3.23 -23.03
CA CYS A 65 5.03 3.49 -22.51
C CYS A 65 5.31 2.68 -21.24
N ALA A 66 4.37 2.58 -20.32
CA ALA A 66 4.52 1.87 -19.05
C ALA A 66 4.70 0.37 -19.26
N ILE A 67 4.05 -0.22 -20.27
CA ILE A 67 4.26 -1.62 -20.67
C ILE A 67 5.69 -1.80 -21.18
N ALA A 68 6.15 -0.92 -22.08
CA ALA A 68 7.47 -1.03 -22.71
C ALA A 68 8.63 -0.75 -21.75
N GLU A 69 8.50 0.24 -20.87
CA GLU A 69 9.60 0.81 -20.09
C GLU A 69 9.38 0.66 -18.58
N ASN A 70 10.45 0.42 -17.82
CA ASN A 70 10.36 0.37 -16.35
C ASN A 70 10.43 1.74 -15.68
N HIS A 71 10.66 2.79 -16.46
CA HIS A 71 10.71 4.16 -15.98
C HIS A 71 10.12 5.08 -17.04
N VAL A 72 9.04 5.77 -16.69
CA VAL A 72 8.29 6.64 -17.59
C VAL A 72 8.15 8.02 -16.96
N LYS A 73 8.45 9.07 -17.73
CA LYS A 73 8.19 10.46 -17.36
C LYS A 73 7.29 11.10 -18.39
N ILE A 74 6.22 11.75 -17.94
CA ILE A 74 5.30 12.49 -18.80
C ILE A 74 4.96 13.85 -18.20
N ASP A 75 4.66 14.80 -19.08
CA ASP A 75 4.04 16.07 -18.72
C ASP A 75 2.55 15.99 -19.11
N LEU A 76 1.66 16.30 -18.17
CA LEU A 76 0.24 16.38 -18.41
C LEU A 76 -0.12 17.74 -19.03
N PRO A 77 -1.23 17.84 -19.80
CA PRO A 77 -1.65 19.10 -20.44
C PRO A 77 -1.86 20.28 -19.48
N ASN A 78 -2.13 20.00 -18.21
CA ASN A 78 -2.29 21.01 -17.16
C ASN A 78 -0.96 21.45 -16.50
N GLY A 79 0.19 21.05 -17.06
CA GLY A 79 1.53 21.41 -16.61
C GLY A 79 2.10 20.55 -15.48
N ARG A 80 1.33 19.59 -14.97
CA ARG A 80 1.79 18.64 -13.93
C ARG A 80 2.64 17.55 -14.53
N LYS A 81 3.50 16.96 -13.69
CA LYS A 81 4.46 15.95 -14.10
C LYS A 81 4.18 14.63 -13.42
N VAL A 82 4.45 13.54 -14.13
CA VAL A 82 4.39 12.19 -13.57
C VAL A 82 5.70 11.49 -13.86
N GLU A 83 6.25 10.84 -12.84
CA GLU A 83 7.40 9.96 -12.92
C GLU A 83 7.00 8.61 -12.31
N TRP A 84 6.91 7.59 -13.15
CA TRP A 84 6.52 6.24 -12.76
C TRP A 84 7.71 5.30 -12.86
N ASN A 85 7.95 4.54 -11.80
CA ASN A 85 9.03 3.58 -11.66
C ASN A 85 8.43 2.20 -11.38
N PHE A 86 8.76 1.21 -12.21
CA PHE A 86 8.32 -0.17 -12.05
C PHE A 86 9.47 -1.04 -11.54
N LEU A 87 9.22 -1.74 -10.44
CA LEU A 87 10.16 -2.67 -9.84
C LEU A 87 9.63 -4.10 -9.99
N ALA A 88 10.14 -4.80 -10.99
CA ALA A 88 9.81 -6.18 -11.26
C ALA A 88 10.42 -7.12 -10.21
N GLY A 89 9.61 -8.04 -9.67
CA GLY A 89 10.08 -9.15 -8.83
C GLY A 89 9.17 -9.45 -7.65
N ASP A 90 9.52 -10.48 -6.88
CA ASP A 90 8.82 -10.78 -5.63
C ASP A 90 8.98 -9.60 -4.67
N PHE A 91 7.87 -8.97 -4.30
CA PHE A 91 7.85 -7.80 -3.43
C PHE A 91 8.69 -7.99 -2.16
N ARG A 92 8.65 -9.19 -1.57
CA ARG A 92 9.41 -9.51 -0.36
C ARG A 92 10.90 -9.29 -0.56
N THR A 93 11.43 -9.69 -1.69
CA THR A 93 12.86 -9.54 -1.98
C THR A 93 13.15 -8.12 -2.48
N THR A 94 12.33 -7.64 -3.43
CA THR A 94 12.55 -6.37 -4.12
C THR A 94 12.55 -5.17 -3.17
N ILE A 95 11.69 -5.14 -2.16
CA ILE A 95 11.62 -4.03 -1.19
C ILE A 95 12.87 -3.94 -0.30
N HIS A 96 13.57 -5.05 -0.05
CA HIS A 96 14.81 -5.06 0.74
C HIS A 96 16.05 -4.80 -0.11
N GLU A 97 16.10 -5.32 -1.33
CA GLU A 97 17.30 -5.26 -2.18
C GLU A 97 17.43 -3.96 -2.97
N LYS A 98 16.31 -3.36 -3.39
CA LYS A 98 16.34 -2.14 -4.21
C LYS A 98 16.61 -0.95 -3.32
N SER A 99 17.68 -0.21 -3.63
CA SER A 99 17.88 1.10 -3.01
C SER A 99 16.84 2.07 -3.54
N LEU A 100 15.97 2.54 -2.65
CA LEU A 100 14.96 3.54 -2.90
C LEU A 100 15.27 4.78 -2.06
N ASP A 101 16.53 5.22 -2.09
CA ASP A 101 17.02 6.35 -1.28
C ASP A 101 16.24 7.64 -1.54
N ASP A 102 15.77 7.85 -2.77
CA ASP A 102 14.93 8.99 -3.13
C ASP A 102 13.54 8.95 -2.49
N ALA A 103 13.05 7.78 -2.10
CA ALA A 103 11.74 7.58 -1.46
C ALA A 103 11.81 7.46 0.07
N LYS A 104 13.02 7.26 0.63
CA LYS A 104 13.22 7.17 2.09
C LYS A 104 12.76 8.44 2.80
N GLN A 105 11.90 8.27 3.80
CA GLN A 105 11.25 9.34 4.58
C GLN A 105 10.59 10.43 3.72
N LYS A 106 10.17 10.08 2.50
CA LYS A 106 9.60 11.02 1.51
C LYS A 106 8.34 10.46 0.85
N THR A 107 7.84 9.32 1.33
CA THR A 107 6.67 8.68 0.73
C THR A 107 5.41 9.21 1.38
N ASP A 108 4.54 9.90 0.64
CA ASP A 108 3.31 10.47 1.21
C ASP A 108 2.21 9.41 1.42
N THR A 109 2.13 8.43 0.52
CA THR A 109 1.08 7.41 0.57
C THR A 109 1.58 6.07 0.04
N ILE A 110 1.22 5.00 0.75
CA ILE A 110 1.49 3.62 0.39
C ILE A 110 0.15 2.91 0.16
N PHE A 111 -0.09 2.47 -1.07
CA PHE A 111 -1.21 1.61 -1.41
C PHE A 111 -0.79 0.14 -1.26
N TYR A 112 -1.16 -0.47 -0.13
CA TYR A 112 -0.82 -1.87 0.16
C TYR A 112 -1.95 -2.79 -0.32
N ASP A 113 -1.99 -3.02 -1.64
CA ASP A 113 -3.05 -3.78 -2.32
C ASP A 113 -2.55 -5.14 -2.85
N PHE A 114 -2.10 -5.98 -1.93
CA PHE A 114 -1.74 -7.36 -2.24
C PHE A 114 -2.92 -8.31 -2.04
N PHE A 115 -2.80 -9.54 -2.53
CA PHE A 115 -3.79 -10.58 -2.22
C PHE A 115 -3.99 -10.77 -0.71
N SER A 116 -5.20 -11.19 -0.33
CA SER A 116 -5.65 -11.20 1.06
C SER A 116 -4.70 -11.98 1.99
N PRO A 117 -4.65 -11.63 3.29
CA PRO A 117 -3.79 -12.32 4.27
C PRO A 117 -4.05 -13.82 4.38
N ALA A 118 -5.27 -14.27 4.11
CA ALA A 118 -5.62 -15.69 4.11
C ALA A 118 -5.03 -16.44 2.92
N SER A 119 -4.89 -15.77 1.77
CA SER A 119 -4.39 -16.39 0.53
C SER A 119 -2.87 -16.25 0.37
N HIS A 120 -2.31 -15.10 0.76
CA HIS A 120 -0.89 -14.78 0.58
C HIS A 120 -0.27 -14.27 1.89
N PRO A 121 -0.28 -15.07 2.98
CA PRO A 121 0.13 -14.64 4.31
C PRO A 121 1.56 -14.06 4.38
N TRP A 122 2.45 -14.50 3.49
CA TRP A 122 3.84 -14.01 3.42
C TRP A 122 3.98 -12.54 3.01
N LEU A 123 2.89 -11.90 2.55
CA LEU A 123 2.81 -10.46 2.28
C LEU A 123 2.24 -9.68 3.47
N TRP A 124 2.10 -10.26 4.65
CA TRP A 124 1.45 -9.61 5.80
C TRP A 124 2.21 -9.85 7.10
N THR A 125 3.54 -9.88 7.03
CA THR A 125 4.45 -10.08 8.17
C THR A 125 4.90 -8.76 8.74
N VAL A 126 5.30 -8.76 10.02
CA VAL A 126 5.84 -7.57 10.70
C VAL A 126 7.08 -7.01 9.98
N ASP A 127 7.94 -7.88 9.45
CA ASP A 127 9.17 -7.52 8.73
C ASP A 127 8.91 -6.62 7.51
N LEU A 128 7.86 -6.92 6.72
CA LEU A 128 7.49 -6.07 5.59
C LEU A 128 6.95 -4.71 6.05
N PHE A 129 6.19 -4.66 7.15
CA PHE A 129 5.68 -3.40 7.67
C PHE A 129 6.76 -2.55 8.32
N GLU A 130 7.76 -3.17 8.99
CA GLU A 130 8.98 -2.48 9.43
C GLU A 130 9.72 -1.88 8.25
N LYS A 131 9.89 -2.68 7.18
CA LYS A 131 10.59 -2.21 5.99
C LYS A 131 9.87 -1.04 5.32
N LEU A 132 8.54 -1.11 5.22
CA LEU A 132 7.74 -0.01 4.67
C LEU A 132 7.84 1.26 5.52
N HIS A 133 7.94 1.12 6.85
CA HIS A 133 8.06 2.26 7.76
C HIS A 133 9.36 3.04 7.54
N GLU A 134 10.42 2.42 6.99
CA GLU A 134 11.66 3.14 6.64
C GLU A 134 11.45 4.23 5.58
N PHE A 135 10.39 4.13 4.77
CA PHE A 135 10.04 5.12 3.74
C PHE A 135 9.09 6.21 4.24
N ALA A 136 8.54 6.03 5.44
CA ALA A 136 7.54 6.91 6.02
C ALA A 136 8.18 8.16 6.69
N HIS A 137 7.47 9.27 6.56
CA HIS A 137 7.55 10.47 7.40
C HIS A 137 6.27 10.55 8.26
N ASP A 138 6.17 11.56 9.13
CA ASP A 138 5.10 11.66 10.14
C ASP A 138 3.68 11.72 9.53
N ASP A 139 3.55 12.28 8.32
CA ASP A 139 2.27 12.42 7.62
C ASP A 139 2.03 11.32 6.58
N THR A 140 2.95 10.36 6.43
CA THR A 140 2.77 9.21 5.54
C THR A 140 1.56 8.40 5.94
N THR A 141 0.76 8.01 4.95
CA THR A 141 -0.35 7.07 5.16
C THR A 141 -0.11 5.76 4.41
N LEU A 142 -0.52 4.64 5.01
CA LEU A 142 -0.58 3.33 4.38
C LEU A 142 -2.04 2.86 4.40
N VAL A 143 -2.59 2.60 3.21
CA VAL A 143 -3.98 2.18 3.04
C VAL A 143 -4.03 0.76 2.50
N THR A 144 -4.92 -0.05 3.07
CA THR A 144 -5.20 -1.41 2.59
C THR A 144 -6.67 -1.76 2.79
N PHE A 145 -7.19 -2.70 2.01
CA PHE A 145 -8.56 -3.20 2.20
C PHE A 145 -8.68 -4.12 3.44
N SER A 146 -7.58 -4.71 3.90
CA SER A 146 -7.61 -5.73 4.95
C SER A 146 -7.81 -5.11 6.33
N SER A 147 -8.86 -5.54 7.05
CA SER A 147 -9.14 -5.14 8.43
C SER A 147 -8.81 -6.24 9.46
N ALA A 148 -8.09 -7.27 9.04
CA ALA A 148 -7.76 -8.44 9.85
C ALA A 148 -6.91 -8.07 11.08
N THR A 149 -7.10 -8.79 12.19
CA THR A 149 -6.36 -8.56 13.44
C THR A 149 -4.85 -8.73 13.26
N CYS A 150 -4.42 -9.77 12.53
CA CYS A 150 -3.00 -9.97 12.22
C CYS A 150 -2.37 -8.80 11.46
N VAL A 151 -3.09 -8.20 10.52
CA VAL A 151 -2.59 -7.05 9.73
C VAL A 151 -2.43 -5.82 10.61
N LYS A 152 -3.45 -5.47 11.39
CA LYS A 152 -3.39 -4.35 12.34
C LYS A 152 -2.25 -4.52 13.35
N ALA A 153 -2.07 -5.74 13.87
CA ALA A 153 -1.01 -6.05 14.82
C ALA A 153 0.39 -5.99 14.17
N ALA A 154 0.54 -6.49 12.95
CA ALA A 154 1.81 -6.44 12.22
C ALA A 154 2.18 -5.00 11.82
N MET A 155 1.21 -4.19 11.38
CA MET A 155 1.41 -2.75 11.12
C MET A 155 1.87 -2.00 12.37
N ALA A 156 1.14 -2.13 13.48
CA ALA A 156 1.51 -1.48 14.73
C ALA A 156 2.87 -1.94 15.25
N ALA A 157 3.15 -3.25 15.20
CA ALA A 157 4.48 -3.76 15.55
C ALA A 157 5.57 -3.28 14.58
N GLY A 158 5.23 -2.97 13.32
CA GLY A 158 6.12 -2.41 12.31
C GLY A 158 6.46 -0.93 12.51
N GLY A 159 5.91 -0.27 13.52
CA GLY A 159 6.17 1.14 13.84
C GLY A 159 5.04 2.09 13.46
N TRP A 160 3.99 1.60 12.80
CA TRP A 160 2.89 2.43 12.34
C TRP A 160 1.87 2.71 13.44
N TYR A 161 1.26 3.88 13.41
CA TYR A 161 0.00 4.14 14.11
C TYR A 161 -1.15 3.62 13.27
N VAL A 162 -2.14 2.96 13.86
CA VAL A 162 -3.23 2.31 13.12
C VAL A 162 -4.58 2.92 13.49
N GLY A 163 -5.42 3.18 12.50
CA GLY A 163 -6.74 3.77 12.68
C GLY A 163 -7.78 3.25 11.70
N HIS A 164 -8.99 3.77 11.84
CA HIS A 164 -10.08 3.57 10.92
C HIS A 164 -10.05 4.65 9.83
N THR A 165 -10.34 4.25 8.59
CA THR A 165 -10.69 5.21 7.54
C THR A 165 -12.08 5.76 7.82
N ILE A 166 -12.33 7.03 7.51
CA ILE A 166 -13.70 7.56 7.52
C ILE A 166 -14.54 6.76 6.50
N PRO A 167 -15.66 6.14 6.91
CA PRO A 167 -16.55 5.44 5.99
C PRO A 167 -17.03 6.35 4.86
N SER A 168 -16.85 5.93 3.61
CA SER A 168 -17.60 6.51 2.50
C SER A 168 -18.88 5.67 2.29
N GLY A 169 -20.03 6.23 2.68
CA GLY A 169 -21.33 5.57 2.56
C GLY A 169 -21.59 4.46 3.60
N LYS A 170 -22.24 3.35 3.17
CA LYS A 170 -22.67 2.24 4.05
C LYS A 170 -21.59 1.18 4.35
N LYS A 171 -20.35 1.37 3.92
CA LYS A 171 -19.28 0.38 4.10
C LYS A 171 -18.70 0.46 5.51
N SER A 172 -18.36 -0.70 6.08
CA SER A 172 -17.60 -0.76 7.33
C SER A 172 -16.28 0.02 7.17
N PRO A 173 -15.79 0.70 8.22
CA PRO A 173 -14.51 1.41 8.16
C PRO A 173 -13.38 0.45 7.78
N SER A 174 -12.60 0.83 6.76
CA SER A 174 -11.34 0.18 6.42
C SER A 174 -10.25 0.58 7.42
N ILE A 175 -9.07 -0.01 7.28
CA ILE A 175 -7.91 0.30 8.12
C ILE A 175 -6.96 1.21 7.36
N VAL A 176 -6.42 2.19 8.09
CA VAL A 176 -5.33 3.05 7.66
C VAL A 176 -4.23 2.97 8.70
N ALA A 177 -2.98 2.97 8.24
CA ALA A 177 -1.81 3.16 9.07
C ALA A 177 -1.18 4.53 8.76
N ALA A 178 -0.52 5.16 9.72
CA ALA A 178 0.15 6.43 9.53
C ALA A 178 1.50 6.49 10.29
N GLY A 179 2.41 7.35 9.82
CA GLY A 179 3.72 7.55 10.44
C GLY A 179 3.63 8.18 11.85
N SER A 180 2.58 8.96 12.11
CA SER A 180 2.32 9.58 13.41
C SER A 180 0.86 9.39 13.86
N LEU A 181 0.62 9.51 15.17
CA LEU A 181 -0.73 9.46 15.73
C LEU A 181 -1.60 10.65 15.26
N SER A 182 -1.00 11.83 15.11
CA SER A 182 -1.69 13.06 14.69
C SER A 182 -2.21 13.01 13.25
N ALA A 183 -1.62 12.18 12.40
CA ALA A 183 -2.08 11.97 11.03
C ALA A 183 -3.36 11.10 10.95
N LEU A 184 -3.78 10.47 12.05
CA LEU A 184 -4.99 9.65 12.11
C LEU A 184 -6.19 10.45 12.62
N LYS A 185 -7.30 10.40 11.87
CA LYS A 185 -8.58 10.99 12.30
C LYS A 185 -9.29 10.13 13.35
N GLU A 186 -9.26 8.82 13.18
CA GLU A 186 -9.88 7.85 14.10
C GLU A 186 -8.86 6.76 14.48
N PRO A 187 -7.95 7.02 15.44
CA PRO A 187 -6.98 6.02 15.89
C PRO A 187 -7.67 4.79 16.51
N LEU A 188 -7.09 3.61 16.33
CA LEU A 188 -7.53 2.44 17.09
C LEU A 188 -7.34 2.70 18.58
N ALA A 189 -8.41 2.47 19.33
CA ALA A 189 -8.40 2.60 20.77
C ALA A 189 -7.68 1.42 21.44
N LYS A 190 -7.32 1.59 22.71
CA LYS A 190 -6.53 0.64 23.49
C LYS A 190 -7.19 -0.73 23.64
N GLU A 191 -8.52 -0.79 23.54
CA GLU A 191 -9.32 -2.01 23.55
C GLU A 191 -8.88 -2.98 22.44
N PHE A 192 -8.26 -2.49 21.37
CA PHE A 192 -7.67 -3.33 20.34
C PHE A 192 -6.62 -4.32 20.90
N LEU A 193 -5.87 -3.96 21.96
CA LEU A 193 -4.95 -4.89 22.62
C LEU A 193 -5.66 -6.15 23.12
N SER A 194 -6.81 -5.98 23.77
CA SER A 194 -7.61 -7.11 24.24
C SER A 194 -8.15 -7.97 23.08
N THR A 195 -8.49 -7.34 21.96
CA THR A 195 -8.93 -8.03 20.74
C THR A 195 -7.78 -8.84 20.13
N PHE A 196 -6.58 -8.26 20.11
CA PHE A 196 -5.36 -8.94 19.67
C PHE A 196 -5.05 -10.16 20.55
N GLU A 197 -5.05 -10.02 21.88
CA GLU A 197 -4.71 -11.11 22.81
C GLU A 197 -5.69 -12.30 22.75
N ARG A 198 -6.96 -12.05 22.42
CA ARG A 198 -7.99 -13.10 22.29
C ARG A 198 -8.07 -13.72 20.90
N SER A 199 -7.38 -13.16 19.90
CA SER A 199 -7.56 -13.57 18.51
C SER A 199 -6.79 -14.85 18.18
N HIS A 200 -7.50 -15.85 17.63
CA HIS A 200 -6.88 -17.03 17.03
C HIS A 200 -6.15 -16.73 15.70
N LYS A 201 -6.31 -15.51 15.15
CA LYS A 201 -5.65 -15.00 13.95
C LYS A 201 -4.92 -13.70 14.27
N ALA A 202 -4.21 -13.69 15.40
CA ALA A 202 -3.40 -12.56 15.87
C ALA A 202 -2.13 -12.32 15.03
N PHE A 203 -1.68 -13.33 14.27
CA PHE A 203 -0.47 -13.28 13.46
C PHE A 203 -0.76 -13.78 12.05
N SER A 204 0.06 -13.36 11.08
CA SER A 204 0.04 -13.98 9.76
C SER A 204 0.41 -15.47 9.89
N ASP A 205 -0.20 -16.32 9.05
CA ASP A 205 0.13 -17.75 9.01
C ASP A 205 1.58 -17.98 8.54
N ALA A 206 2.21 -16.99 7.88
CA ALA A 206 3.61 -17.00 7.47
C ALA A 206 4.56 -16.32 8.48
N GLU A 207 4.04 -15.81 9.60
CA GLU A 207 4.86 -15.12 10.60
C GLU A 207 5.78 -16.09 11.34
N THR A 208 7.07 -15.76 11.41
CA THR A 208 8.08 -16.55 12.14
C THR A 208 7.85 -16.45 13.66
N GLU A 209 8.36 -17.40 14.45
CA GLU A 209 8.19 -17.29 15.92
C GLU A 209 8.85 -16.03 16.48
N LYS A 210 10.03 -15.66 15.97
CA LYS A 210 10.69 -14.39 16.30
C LYS A 210 9.81 -13.18 15.97
N GLY A 211 9.14 -13.19 14.81
CA GLY A 211 8.20 -12.15 14.41
C GLY A 211 6.99 -12.08 15.34
N ARG A 212 6.45 -13.23 15.77
CA ARG A 212 5.33 -13.29 16.74
C ARG A 212 5.71 -12.73 18.09
N GLU A 213 6.89 -13.10 18.61
CA GLU A 213 7.45 -12.54 19.85
C GLU A 213 7.66 -11.03 19.75
N LEU A 214 8.18 -10.57 18.60
CA LEU A 214 8.35 -9.14 18.32
C LEU A 214 7.02 -8.39 18.36
N ILE A 215 6.00 -8.91 17.66
CA ILE A 215 4.65 -8.33 17.67
C ILE A 215 4.10 -8.26 19.09
N ARG A 216 4.14 -9.36 19.86
CA ARG A 216 3.66 -9.36 21.26
C ARG A 216 4.37 -8.31 22.11
N SER A 217 5.69 -8.21 21.99
CA SER A 217 6.51 -7.25 22.74
C SER A 217 6.20 -5.81 22.37
N ARG A 218 6.13 -5.50 21.06
CA ARG A 218 5.92 -4.14 20.56
C ARG A 218 4.49 -3.66 20.75
N MET A 219 3.48 -4.51 20.55
CA MET A 219 2.08 -4.15 20.80
C MET A 219 1.86 -3.64 22.23
N ARG A 220 2.46 -4.28 23.23
CA ARG A 220 2.36 -3.87 24.65
C ARG A 220 3.06 -2.54 24.96
N LYS A 221 4.08 -2.19 24.18
CA LYS A 221 4.92 -1.00 24.37
C LYS A 221 4.57 0.14 23.40
N HIS A 222 3.65 -0.10 22.46
CA HIS A 222 3.36 0.84 21.40
C HIS A 222 2.79 2.14 21.96
N PRO A 223 3.32 3.33 21.60
CA PRO A 223 2.88 4.62 22.15
C PRO A 223 1.37 4.86 21.98
N GLN A 224 0.79 4.42 20.87
CA GLN A 224 -0.65 4.52 20.62
C GLN A 224 -1.53 3.88 21.72
N PHE A 225 -1.04 2.81 22.36
CA PHE A 225 -1.80 2.07 23.37
C PHE A 225 -1.28 2.31 24.80
N ALA A 226 -0.34 3.24 24.96
CA ALA A 226 0.09 3.74 26.25
C ALA A 226 -1.11 4.37 26.99
N LYS A 227 -1.08 4.37 28.32
CA LYS A 227 -2.16 4.94 29.15
C LYS A 227 -2.32 6.43 28.91
#